data_AF-F2L2I9-F1
#
_entry.id   AF-F2L2I9-F1
#
_cell.length_a   1.000
_cell.length_b   1.000
_cell.length_c   1.000
_cell.angle_alpha   90.00
_cell.angle_beta   90.00
_cell.angle_gamma   90.00
#
_symmetry.space_group_name_H-M   'P 1'
#
loop_
_entity.id
_entity.type
_entity.pdbx_description
1 polymer ?
#
loop_
_entity_poly.entity_id
_entity_poly.type
_entity_poly.pdbx_seq_one_letter_code
_entity_poly.pdbx_strand_id
1 'polypeptide(L)'
;MGPVLYVPRQNVQTPYVIRKISLKFLLYRLNKETIIYSNKIKYKEKIKQYIELLVKDLEAPIYVLDNSIKILESIDKRKIQGKNPRVVAATIFYLVSNRYGLSYDKENIAKRLNISKLSIRDTAVYLRKICKELR
;
A
#
# COMPACT_ATOMS: atom_id res chain seq x y z
N MET A 1 -2.99 51.98 22.78
CA MET A 1 -3.33 50.72 22.08
C MET A 1 -4.58 50.17 22.76
N GLY A 2 -5.76 50.38 22.18
CA GLY A 2 -7.05 49.96 22.76
C GLY A 2 -7.32 48.45 22.58
N PRO A 3 -8.27 47.87 23.32
CA PRO A 3 -8.54 46.43 23.26
C PRO A 3 -9.12 46.03 21.90
N VAL A 4 -8.53 45.02 21.27
CA VAL A 4 -9.03 44.41 20.04
C VAL A 4 -10.24 43.55 20.39
N LEU A 5 -11.43 44.00 20.01
CA LEU A 5 -12.66 43.21 20.12
C LEU A 5 -12.63 42.10 19.07
N TYR A 6 -12.31 40.88 19.49
CA TYR A 6 -12.50 39.71 18.64
C TYR A 6 -13.98 39.35 18.60
N VAL A 7 -14.53 39.28 17.38
CA VAL A 7 -15.88 38.76 17.16
C VAL A 7 -15.92 37.31 17.68
N PRO A 8 -16.87 36.94 18.55
CA PRO A 8 -16.98 35.58 19.04
C PRO A 8 -17.23 34.64 17.86
N ARG A 9 -16.40 33.60 17.72
CA ARG A 9 -16.60 32.55 16.71
C ARG A 9 -17.97 31.94 16.96
N GLN A 10 -18.91 32.19 16.05
CA GLN A 10 -20.21 31.55 16.08
C GLN A 10 -20.01 30.04 15.91
N ASN A 11 -20.34 29.29 16.96
CA ASN A 11 -20.29 27.84 16.93
C ASN A 11 -21.55 27.37 16.18
N VAL A 12 -21.50 27.38 14.85
CA VAL A 12 -22.61 26.93 14.00
C VAL A 12 -22.79 25.43 14.22
N GLN A 13 -23.66 25.07 15.16
CA GLN A 13 -24.05 23.69 15.41
C GLN A 13 -24.87 23.23 14.20
N THR A 14 -24.17 22.61 13.24
CA THR A 14 -24.86 21.97 12.12
C THR A 14 -25.83 20.92 12.66
N PRO A 15 -27.11 20.94 12.26
CA PRO A 15 -28.07 19.94 12.67
C PRO A 15 -27.54 18.53 12.36
N TYR A 16 -27.61 17.62 13.32
CA TYR A 16 -27.09 16.25 13.21
C TYR A 16 -27.56 15.53 11.92
N VAL A 17 -28.80 15.78 11.51
CA VAL A 17 -29.40 15.23 10.28
C VAL A 17 -28.62 15.67 9.02
N ILE A 18 -28.28 16.96 8.91
CA ILE A 18 -27.55 17.52 7.77
C ILE A 18 -26.13 16.94 7.72
N ARG A 19 -25.48 16.80 8.88
CA ARG A 19 -24.15 16.20 9.00
C ARG A 19 -24.14 14.72 8.60
N LYS A 20 -25.18 13.96 8.96
CA LYS A 20 -25.33 12.55 8.57
C LYS A 20 -25.52 12.40 7.05
N ILE A 21 -26.32 13.28 6.44
CA ILE A 21 -26.56 13.28 5.00
C ILE A 21 -25.28 13.64 4.24
N SER A 22 -24.55 14.68 4.67
CA SER A 22 -23.32 15.11 4.01
C SER A 22 -22.21 14.05 4.10
N LEU A 23 -22.07 13.39 5.25
CA LEU A 23 -21.14 12.26 5.42
C LEU A 23 -21.51 11.08 4.52
N LYS A 24 -22.80 10.74 4.41
CA LYS A 24 -23.27 9.67 3.53
C LYS A 24 -22.97 9.98 2.05
N PHE A 25 -23.17 11.22 1.64
CA PHE A 25 -22.91 11.68 0.27
C PHE A 25 -21.41 11.67 -0.05
N LEU A 26 -20.57 12.15 0.88
CA LEU A 26 -19.12 12.09 0.77
C LEU A 26 -18.63 10.64 0.65
N LEU A 27 -19.14 9.75 1.51
CA LEU A 27 -18.77 8.34 1.50
C LEU A 27 -19.20 7.64 0.20
N TYR A 28 -20.39 7.96 -0.32
CA TYR A 28 -20.82 7.48 -1.64
C TYR A 28 -19.91 7.95 -2.77
N ARG A 29 -19.52 9.23 -2.76
CA ARG A 29 -18.62 9.80 -3.77
C ARG A 29 -17.24 9.14 -3.74
N LEU A 30 -16.65 9.01 -2.55
CA LEU A 30 -15.37 8.32 -2.36
C LEU A 30 -15.44 6.84 -2.76
N ASN A 31 -16.54 6.16 -2.43
CA ASN A 31 -16.77 4.78 -2.88
C ASN A 31 -16.90 4.69 -4.40
N LYS A 32 -17.61 5.61 -5.05
CA LYS A 32 -17.76 5.60 -6.50
C LYS A 32 -16.43 5.84 -7.20
N GLU A 33 -15.65 6.81 -6.73
CA GLU A 33 -14.29 7.08 -7.22
C GLU A 33 -13.42 5.83 -7.03
N THR A 34 -13.34 5.28 -5.83
CA THR A 34 -12.54 4.07 -5.54
C THR A 34 -12.98 2.83 -6.33
N ILE A 35 -14.28 2.62 -6.56
CA ILE A 35 -14.79 1.51 -7.39
C ILE A 35 -14.33 1.70 -8.86
N ILE A 36 -14.46 2.91 -9.40
CA ILE A 36 -14.04 3.22 -10.78
C ILE A 36 -12.52 3.03 -10.96
N TYR A 37 -11.71 3.48 -10.00
CA TYR A 37 -10.26 3.28 -10.03
C TYR A 37 -9.88 1.80 -9.79
N SER A 38 -10.53 1.12 -8.85
CA SER A 38 -10.17 -0.25 -8.45
C SER A 38 -10.51 -1.32 -9.49
N ASN A 39 -11.55 -1.10 -10.30
CA ASN A 39 -12.00 -2.00 -11.38
C ASN A 39 -11.12 -1.91 -12.64
N LYS A 40 -10.33 -0.83 -12.79
CA LYS A 40 -9.45 -0.64 -13.96
C LYS A 40 -8.01 -1.09 -13.76
N ILE A 41 -7.52 -1.12 -12.51
CA ILE A 41 -6.09 -1.39 -12.24
C ILE A 41 -5.84 -2.91 -12.28
N LYS A 42 -4.94 -3.33 -13.17
CA LYS A 42 -4.54 -4.74 -13.31
C LYS A 42 -3.88 -5.23 -12.01
N TYR A 43 -4.05 -6.51 -11.66
CA TYR A 43 -3.51 -7.08 -10.41
C TYR A 43 -1.99 -6.84 -10.22
N LYS A 44 -1.18 -7.03 -11.28
CA LYS A 44 0.26 -6.75 -11.25
C LYS A 44 0.56 -5.27 -10.99
N GLU A 45 -0.28 -4.38 -11.52
CA GLU A 45 -0.13 -2.94 -11.40
C GLU A 45 -0.41 -2.47 -9.96
N LYS A 46 -1.37 -3.10 -9.26
CA LYS A 46 -1.55 -2.90 -7.81
C LYS A 46 -0.30 -3.30 -7.02
N ILE A 47 0.33 -4.43 -7.36
CA ILE A 47 1.56 -4.88 -6.70
C ILE A 47 2.69 -3.87 -6.95
N LYS A 48 2.85 -3.40 -8.19
CA LYS A 48 3.84 -2.38 -8.56
C LYS A 48 3.68 -1.11 -7.71
N GLN A 49 2.47 -0.59 -7.60
CA GLN A 49 2.18 0.60 -6.77
C GLN A 49 2.57 0.40 -5.30
N TYR A 50 2.33 -0.78 -4.73
CA TYR A 50 2.73 -1.07 -3.35
C TYR A 50 4.25 -1.19 -3.18
N ILE A 51 4.97 -1.70 -4.18
CA ILE A 51 6.44 -1.74 -4.16
C ILE A 51 7.00 -0.32 -4.24
N GLU A 52 6.47 0.53 -5.13
CA GLU A 52 6.86 1.94 -5.24
C GLU A 52 6.64 2.69 -3.92
N LEU A 53 5.51 2.46 -3.27
CA LEU A 53 5.20 3.04 -1.96
C LEU A 53 6.20 2.57 -0.89
N LEU A 54 6.54 1.28 -0.83
CA LEU A 54 7.53 0.76 0.11
C LEU A 54 8.91 1.35 -0.10
N VAL A 55 9.35 1.45 -1.36
CA VAL A 55 10.66 2.03 -1.71
C VAL A 55 10.73 3.48 -1.26
N LYS A 56 9.66 4.24 -1.46
CA LYS A 56 9.56 5.63 -1.01
C LYS A 56 9.56 5.75 0.51
N ASP A 57 8.77 4.93 1.20
CA ASP A 57 8.60 5.01 2.66
C ASP A 57 9.82 4.53 3.45
N LEU A 58 10.62 3.64 2.88
CA LEU A 58 11.83 3.07 3.48
C LEU A 58 13.11 3.68 2.93
N GLU A 59 13.00 4.69 2.06
CA GLU A 59 14.12 5.35 1.37
C GLU A 59 15.06 4.34 0.70
N ALA A 60 14.47 3.29 0.13
CA ALA A 60 15.24 2.21 -0.46
C ALA A 60 15.88 2.68 -1.79
N PRO A 61 17.07 2.16 -2.13
CA PRO A 61 17.73 2.51 -3.38
C PRO A 61 16.90 2.15 -4.60
N ILE A 62 17.03 2.96 -5.67
CA ILE A 62 16.26 2.81 -6.92
C ILE A 62 16.44 1.41 -7.54
N TYR A 63 17.64 0.82 -7.44
CA TYR A 63 17.88 -0.53 -7.97
C TYR A 63 17.00 -1.61 -7.30
N VAL A 64 16.54 -1.40 -6.06
CA VAL A 64 15.61 -2.33 -5.40
C VAL A 64 14.25 -2.29 -6.09
N LEU A 65 13.80 -1.11 -6.50
CA LEU A 65 12.55 -0.93 -7.25
C LEU A 65 12.63 -1.64 -8.60
N ASP A 66 13.65 -1.35 -9.39
CA ASP A 66 13.79 -1.87 -10.74
C ASP A 66 13.86 -3.40 -10.76
N ASN A 67 14.65 -3.99 -9.86
CA ASN A 67 14.75 -5.44 -9.76
C ASN A 67 13.46 -6.08 -9.23
N SER A 68 12.75 -5.42 -8.31
CA SER A 68 11.45 -5.90 -7.85
C SER A 68 10.41 -5.91 -8.97
N ILE A 69 10.41 -4.89 -9.83
CA ILE A 69 9.53 -4.81 -11.00
C ILE A 69 9.87 -5.90 -12.02
N LYS A 70 11.15 -6.08 -12.35
CA LYS A 70 11.60 -7.15 -13.27
C LYS A 70 11.14 -8.54 -12.82
N ILE A 71 11.27 -8.82 -11.52
CA ILE A 71 10.83 -10.11 -10.95
C ILE A 71 9.30 -10.24 -10.98
N LEU A 72 8.57 -9.17 -10.69
CA LEU A 72 7.11 -9.18 -10.79
C LEU A 72 6.63 -9.45 -12.23
N GLU A 73 7.37 -8.94 -13.22
CA GLU A 73 7.10 -9.20 -14.63
C GLU A 73 7.39 -10.66 -15.00
N SER A 74 8.50 -11.24 -14.51
CA SER A 74 8.88 -12.64 -14.76
C SER A 74 7.92 -13.67 -14.14
N ILE A 75 7.22 -13.31 -13.06
CA ILE A 75 6.25 -14.20 -12.40
C ILE A 75 4.94 -14.28 -13.19
N ASP A 76 4.50 -15.51 -13.50
CA ASP A 76 3.18 -15.74 -14.09
C ASP A 76 2.05 -15.31 -13.13
N LYS A 77 1.14 -14.47 -13.63
CA LYS A 77 0.02 -13.89 -12.89
C LYS A 77 -0.81 -14.98 -12.19
N ARG A 78 -1.02 -16.12 -12.83
CA ARG A 78 -1.84 -17.22 -12.30
C ARG A 78 -1.33 -17.75 -10.96
N LYS A 79 -0.01 -17.70 -10.74
CA LYS A 79 0.64 -18.22 -9.52
C LYS A 79 0.51 -17.28 -8.32
N ILE A 80 0.21 -16.00 -8.55
CA ILE A 80 0.16 -14.96 -7.50
C ILE A 80 -1.25 -14.40 -7.27
N GLN A 81 -2.16 -14.49 -8.24
CA GLN A 81 -3.47 -13.85 -8.21
C GLN A 81 -4.36 -14.23 -7.01
N GLY A 82 -4.18 -15.42 -6.43
CA GLY A 82 -4.93 -15.87 -5.25
C GLY A 82 -4.42 -15.31 -3.91
N LYS A 83 -3.30 -14.60 -3.89
CA LYS A 83 -2.71 -14.00 -2.68
C LYS A 83 -3.06 -12.51 -2.59
N ASN A 84 -3.03 -11.97 -1.37
CA ASN A 84 -3.21 -10.54 -1.17
C ASN A 84 -2.06 -9.76 -1.87
N PRO A 85 -2.36 -8.81 -2.78
CA PRO A 85 -1.34 -8.09 -3.54
C PRO A 85 -0.36 -7.31 -2.66
N ARG A 86 -0.79 -6.82 -1.49
CA ARG A 86 0.09 -6.16 -0.52
C ARG A 86 1.13 -7.11 0.03
N VAL A 87 0.71 -8.34 0.35
CA VAL A 87 1.60 -9.38 0.87
C VAL A 87 2.61 -9.78 -0.21
N VAL A 88 2.16 -9.93 -1.46
CA VAL A 88 3.06 -10.24 -2.59
C VAL A 88 4.09 -9.13 -2.78
N ALA A 89 3.67 -7.86 -2.80
CA ALA A 89 4.56 -6.70 -2.90
C ALA A 89 5.61 -6.66 -1.77
N ALA A 90 5.14 -6.76 -0.51
CA ALA A 90 6.00 -6.79 0.67
C ALA A 90 7.05 -7.89 0.60
N THR A 91 6.64 -9.07 0.12
CA THR A 91 7.51 -10.24 0.05
C THR A 91 8.56 -10.10 -1.05
N ILE A 92 8.18 -9.61 -2.24
CA ILE A 92 9.12 -9.34 -3.32
C ILE A 92 10.15 -8.31 -2.86
N PHE A 93 9.70 -7.19 -2.30
CA PHE A 93 10.59 -6.15 -1.77
C PHE A 93 11.55 -6.70 -0.71
N TYR A 94 11.04 -7.49 0.25
CA TYR A 94 11.86 -8.13 1.28
C TYR A 94 12.91 -9.07 0.68
N LEU A 95 12.55 -9.91 -0.29
CA LEU A 95 13.50 -10.86 -0.89
C LEU A 95 14.56 -10.16 -1.73
N VAL A 96 14.16 -9.16 -2.53
CA VAL A 96 15.08 -8.40 -3.38
C VAL A 96 16.05 -7.59 -2.53
N SER A 97 15.57 -6.87 -1.51
CA SER A 97 16.43 -6.10 -0.62
C SER A 97 17.48 -6.97 0.08
N ASN A 98 17.08 -8.13 0.62
CA ASN A 98 18.04 -9.06 1.23
C ASN A 98 19.08 -9.60 0.25
N ARG A 99 18.71 -9.79 -1.03
CA ARG A 99 19.67 -10.23 -2.07
C ARG A 99 20.79 -9.21 -2.28
N TYR A 100 20.49 -7.93 -2.08
CA TYR A 100 21.47 -6.83 -2.14
C TYR A 100 22.12 -6.53 -0.79
N GLY A 101 21.93 -7.37 0.23
CA GLY A 101 22.47 -7.16 1.57
C GLY A 101 21.77 -6.07 2.39
N LEU A 102 20.66 -5.51 1.88
CA LEU A 102 19.85 -4.53 2.60
C LEU A 102 18.83 -5.27 3.48
N SER A 103 19.10 -5.31 4.79
CA SER A 103 18.20 -5.98 5.73
C SER A 103 17.15 -5.01 6.27
N TYR A 104 15.99 -4.98 5.62
CA TYR A 104 14.81 -4.31 6.17
C TYR A 104 14.03 -5.27 7.08
N ASP A 105 13.68 -4.80 8.27
CA ASP A 105 12.89 -5.60 9.20
C ASP A 105 11.48 -5.87 8.65
N LYS A 106 11.07 -7.14 8.73
CA LYS A 106 9.75 -7.62 8.28
C LYS A 106 8.63 -6.91 9.02
N GLU A 107 8.82 -6.58 10.29
CA GLU A 107 7.79 -5.86 11.06
C GLU A 107 7.60 -4.45 10.55
N ASN A 108 8.68 -3.77 10.16
CA ASN A 108 8.60 -2.43 9.61
C ASN A 108 7.87 -2.43 8.25
N ILE A 109 8.23 -3.35 7.36
CA ILE A 109 7.52 -3.54 6.06
C ILE A 109 6.04 -3.87 6.29
N ALA A 110 5.76 -4.78 7.24
CA ALA A 110 4.41 -5.21 7.56
C ALA A 110 3.52 -4.07 8.07
N LYS A 111 4.07 -3.19 8.93
CA LYS A 111 3.37 -2.00 9.43
C LYS A 111 2.99 -1.03 8.31
N ARG A 112 3.91 -0.76 7.37
CA ARG A 112 3.66 0.17 6.25
C ARG A 112 2.52 -0.26 5.33
N LEU A 113 2.41 -1.57 5.08
CA LEU A 113 1.36 -2.12 4.22
C LEU A 113 0.12 -2.64 4.99
N ASN A 114 0.12 -2.49 6.32
CA ASN A 114 -0.93 -2.98 7.21
C ASN A 114 -1.23 -4.48 6.97
N ILE A 115 -0.18 -5.30 7.07
CA ILE A 115 -0.24 -6.77 6.92
C ILE A 115 0.47 -7.45 8.10
N SER A 116 0.28 -8.77 8.25
CA SER A 116 1.01 -9.54 9.26
C SER A 116 2.41 -9.92 8.80
N LYS A 117 3.38 -9.85 9.72
CA LYS A 117 4.76 -10.37 9.55
C LYS A 117 4.77 -11.84 9.11
N LEU A 118 3.85 -12.64 9.64
CA LEU A 118 3.74 -14.08 9.32
C LEU A 118 3.39 -14.30 7.85
N SER A 119 2.48 -13.48 7.30
CA SER A 119 2.09 -13.57 5.89
C SER A 119 3.25 -13.32 4.93
N ILE A 120 4.18 -12.43 5.30
CA ILE A 120 5.43 -12.19 4.55
C ILE A 120 6.32 -13.44 4.61
N ARG A 121 6.49 -14.04 5.79
CA ARG A 121 7.30 -15.26 5.96
C ARG A 121 6.77 -16.42 5.12
N ASP A 122 5.47 -16.72 5.19
CA ASP A 122 4.88 -17.86 4.48
C ASP A 122 4.92 -17.65 2.96
N THR A 123 4.65 -16.42 2.53
CA THR A 123 4.70 -16.05 1.11
C THR A 123 6.12 -16.04 0.58
N ALA A 124 7.13 -15.74 1.40
CA ALA A 124 8.53 -15.78 1.00
C ALA A 124 8.96 -17.21 0.64
N VAL A 125 8.59 -18.20 1.47
CA VAL A 125 8.86 -19.62 1.20
C VAL A 125 8.21 -20.04 -0.13
N TYR A 126 6.97 -19.62 -0.37
CA TYR A 126 6.26 -19.91 -1.61
C TYR A 126 6.91 -19.25 -2.84
N LEU A 127 7.23 -17.95 -2.78
CA LEU A 127 7.83 -17.22 -3.90
C LEU A 127 9.22 -17.74 -4.27
N ARG A 128 10.04 -18.13 -3.28
CA ARG A 128 11.34 -18.78 -3.52
C ARG A 128 11.24 -20.13 -4.26
N LYS A 129 10.13 -20.84 -4.13
CA LYS A 129 9.88 -22.09 -4.87
C LYS A 129 9.53 -21.81 -6.34
N ILE A 130 8.82 -20.71 -6.59
CA ILE A 130 8.26 -20.41 -7.91
C ILE A 130 9.22 -19.61 -8.78
N CYS A 131 10.00 -18.72 -8.18
CA CYS A 131 10.91 -17.83 -8.88
C CYS A 131 12.35 -18.17 -8.48
N LYS A 132 13.13 -18.69 -9.44
CA LYS A 132 14.55 -19.01 -9.23
C LYS A 132 15.40 -17.74 -9.03
N GLU A 133 14.96 -16.60 -9.57
CA GLU A 133 15.65 -15.31 -9.44
C GLU A 133 15.61 -14.73 -8.02
N LEU A 134 14.75 -15.29 -7.16
CA LEU A 134 14.58 -14.93 -5.75
C LEU A 134 15.26 -15.90 -4.78
N ARG A 135 15.96 -16.93 -5.28
CA ARG A 135 16.84 -17.78 -4.48
C ARG A 135 18.18 -17.09 -4.26
#